data_AF-A0A9W6T7V5-F1
#
_entry.id   AF-A0A9W6T7V5-F1
#
_cell.length_a   1.000
_cell.length_b   1.000
_cell.length_c   1.000
_cell.angle_alpha   90.00
_cell.angle_beta   90.00
_cell.angle_gamma   90.00
#
_symmetry.space_group_name_H-M   'P 1'
#
loop_
_entity.id
_entity.type
_entity.pdbx_description
1 polymer ?
#
loop_
_entity_poly.entity_id
_entity_poly.type
_entity_poly.pdbx_seq_one_letter_code
_entity_poly.pdbx_strand_id
1 'polypeptide(L)'
;MPFVFEPFKLYLQSLLYLNTDTPSSTKAISTTLKMETSSSFVSKTPTTLIEDREEEAKHIIKKHHFTPSRLLSYQTLSQLATFLPPEVVFSRLRKLYVAAESGFSMRSMESKVFKWNAPTIVLVSGIRVGKKPNKRYDRFKDTFPRFHPSSTEATNSFDNENDDSSKITFGIYIKQAWKITNGQNFGNDKGMIFQLEARQNLFKGSKSVNVPHYCYFSTAGGGLGFGSAPPRINANGSKVYSPGIVSLTIDQSMEFCVFRHLGLGGSYEPGSIHLSHSEIPEYEDRFAITDLEVWGCGTDKELAEQAKNWEWEHREAQARQKLNMMNWEDGKALLEMAGLVGRSGDSGGSV
;
A
#
# COMPACT_ATOMS: atom_id res chain seq x y z
N MET A 1 38.44 15.91 7.52
CA MET A 1 37.87 14.56 7.37
C MET A 1 37.29 14.42 5.96
N PRO A 2 38.03 13.89 4.97
CA PRO A 2 37.58 13.85 3.58
C PRO A 2 37.41 12.39 3.09
N PHE A 3 36.35 11.67 3.51
CA PHE A 3 36.09 10.31 2.99
C PHE A 3 34.60 9.90 2.94
N VAL A 4 33.66 10.84 2.91
CA VAL A 4 32.21 10.50 2.96
C VAL A 4 31.57 10.30 1.58
N PHE A 5 32.23 10.64 0.48
CA PHE A 5 31.59 10.72 -0.85
C PHE A 5 32.22 9.91 -1.99
N GLU A 6 33.28 9.12 -1.74
CA GLU A 6 33.87 8.30 -2.80
C GLU A 6 32.92 7.26 -3.45
N PRO A 7 32.03 6.56 -2.72
CA PRO A 7 31.19 5.54 -3.37
C PRO A 7 30.11 6.14 -4.29
N PHE A 8 29.80 7.44 -4.17
CA PHE A 8 28.81 8.11 -5.03
C PHE A 8 29.40 8.55 -6.39
N LYS A 9 30.72 8.77 -6.47
CA LYS A 9 31.35 9.33 -7.66
C LYS A 9 31.41 8.32 -8.81
N LEU A 10 31.63 7.04 -8.50
CA LEU A 10 31.66 5.95 -9.48
C LEU A 10 30.25 5.62 -10.02
N TYR A 11 29.20 5.83 -9.21
CA TYR A 11 27.82 5.56 -9.61
C TYR A 11 27.24 6.65 -10.52
N LEU A 12 27.63 7.92 -10.32
CA LEU A 12 27.24 9.01 -11.20
C LEU A 12 27.96 8.97 -12.55
N GLN A 13 29.20 8.46 -12.61
CA GLN A 13 29.91 8.28 -13.89
C GLN A 13 29.31 7.17 -14.75
N SER A 14 28.80 6.07 -14.18
CA SER A 14 28.12 5.04 -14.97
C SER A 14 26.77 5.50 -15.51
N LEU A 15 26.04 6.36 -14.77
CA LEU A 15 24.79 6.96 -15.20
C LEU A 15 24.97 8.00 -16.33
N LEU A 16 26.09 8.73 -16.35
CA LEU A 16 26.36 9.74 -17.37
C LEU A 16 26.90 9.16 -18.69
N TYR A 17 27.52 7.97 -18.67
CA TYR A 17 28.11 7.33 -19.86
C TYR A 17 27.17 6.40 -20.64
N LEU A 18 25.94 6.18 -20.18
CA LEU A 18 24.93 5.38 -20.89
C LEU A 18 24.18 6.16 -21.99
N ASN A 19 24.52 7.42 -22.23
CA ASN A 19 23.76 8.34 -23.11
C ASN A 19 24.58 9.02 -24.21
N THR A 20 25.61 8.36 -24.74
CA THR A 20 26.27 8.84 -25.98
C THR A 20 26.31 7.73 -27.02
N ASP A 21 25.26 7.65 -27.83
CA ASP A 21 25.35 7.06 -29.16
C ASP A 21 26.32 7.88 -30.00
N THR A 22 27.34 7.22 -30.54
CA THR A 22 28.05 7.70 -31.73
C THR A 22 28.07 6.57 -32.76
N PRO A 23 27.76 6.85 -34.04
CA PRO A 23 27.69 5.83 -35.07
C PRO A 23 29.04 5.68 -35.78
N SER A 24 29.41 4.43 -36.12
CA SER A 24 30.01 4.02 -37.41
C SER A 24 30.93 2.81 -37.24
N SER A 25 30.69 1.78 -38.05
CA SER A 25 31.65 1.25 -39.02
C SER A 25 31.26 -0.19 -39.37
N THR A 26 30.62 -0.29 -40.53
CA THR A 26 30.54 -1.45 -41.42
C THR A 26 31.84 -2.27 -41.45
N LYS A 27 31.75 -3.59 -41.23
CA LYS A 27 32.62 -4.56 -41.90
C LYS A 27 31.84 -5.82 -42.25
N ALA A 28 31.75 -6.05 -43.55
CA ALA A 28 31.24 -7.24 -44.19
C ALA A 28 32.11 -8.45 -43.85
N ILE A 29 31.46 -9.60 -43.60
CA ILE A 29 32.08 -10.91 -43.77
C ILE A 29 31.14 -11.72 -44.65
N SER A 30 31.59 -11.90 -45.90
CA SER A 30 31.07 -12.83 -46.87
C SER A 30 31.49 -14.24 -46.47
N THR A 31 30.56 -15.17 -46.34
CA THR A 31 30.86 -16.60 -46.51
C THR A 31 29.70 -17.29 -47.21
N THR A 32 30.00 -17.69 -48.44
CA THR A 32 29.24 -18.53 -49.37
C THR A 32 28.88 -19.90 -48.79
N LEU A 33 27.60 -20.28 -48.95
CA LEU A 33 27.18 -21.67 -49.10
C LEU A 33 26.08 -21.73 -50.19
N LYS A 34 26.36 -22.49 -51.25
CA LYS A 34 25.38 -22.88 -52.28
C LYS A 34 24.73 -24.21 -51.87
N MET A 35 23.41 -24.32 -52.03
CA MET A 35 22.76 -25.50 -52.61
C MET A 35 21.30 -25.18 -53.00
N GLU A 36 20.94 -25.66 -54.20
CA GLU A 36 19.65 -25.71 -54.91
C GLU A 36 18.57 -26.50 -54.10
N THR A 37 17.24 -26.54 -54.32
CA THR A 37 16.29 -26.17 -55.39
C THR A 37 14.84 -26.23 -54.84
N SER A 38 13.95 -25.37 -55.36
CA SER A 38 12.47 -25.44 -55.49
C SER A 38 11.55 -26.15 -54.46
N SER A 39 10.59 -25.40 -53.87
CA SER A 39 9.13 -25.66 -54.04
C SER A 39 8.30 -24.46 -53.51
N SER A 40 7.16 -24.21 -54.16
CA SER A 40 6.28 -23.04 -53.97
C SER A 40 5.37 -23.15 -52.75
N PHE A 41 5.43 -22.17 -51.85
CA PHE A 41 4.38 -21.88 -50.86
C PHE A 41 4.19 -20.36 -50.74
N VAL A 42 2.95 -19.90 -50.94
CA VAL A 42 2.55 -18.51 -50.72
C VAL A 42 2.57 -18.24 -49.21
N SER A 43 3.63 -17.61 -48.71
CA SER A 43 3.71 -17.12 -47.34
C SER A 43 3.55 -15.60 -47.32
N LYS A 44 2.66 -15.13 -46.45
CA LYS A 44 2.55 -13.71 -46.10
C LYS A 44 3.93 -13.24 -45.64
N THR A 45 4.36 -12.09 -46.14
CA THR A 45 5.67 -11.51 -45.85
C THR A 45 5.89 -11.36 -44.35
N PRO A 46 7.02 -11.83 -43.79
CA PRO A 46 7.30 -11.87 -42.36
C PRO A 46 7.47 -10.47 -41.72
N THR A 47 7.46 -9.40 -42.52
CA THR A 47 7.66 -8.02 -42.07
C THR A 47 6.44 -7.44 -41.38
N THR A 48 5.22 -7.78 -41.81
CA THR A 48 3.98 -7.16 -41.28
C THR A 48 3.59 -7.68 -39.89
N LEU A 49 3.86 -8.96 -39.60
CA LEU A 49 3.57 -9.57 -38.28
C LEU A 49 4.55 -9.13 -37.17
N ILE A 50 5.71 -8.59 -37.54
CA ILE A 50 6.71 -8.10 -36.57
C ILE A 50 6.39 -6.66 -36.18
N GLU A 51 6.00 -5.82 -37.14
CA GLU A 51 5.61 -4.42 -36.89
C GLU A 51 4.34 -4.32 -36.03
N ASP A 52 3.32 -5.15 -36.30
CA ASP A 52 2.08 -5.19 -35.51
C ASP A 52 2.33 -5.68 -34.07
N ARG A 53 3.28 -6.63 -33.89
CA ARG A 53 3.69 -7.13 -32.56
C ARG A 53 4.57 -6.14 -31.79
N GLU A 54 5.38 -5.34 -32.49
CA GLU A 54 6.17 -4.28 -31.86
C GLU A 54 5.31 -3.10 -31.43
N GLU A 55 4.29 -2.72 -32.20
CA GLU A 55 3.30 -1.70 -31.82
C GLU A 55 2.43 -2.17 -30.63
N GLU A 56 1.96 -3.43 -30.62
CA GLU A 56 1.28 -4.01 -29.45
C GLU A 56 2.20 -4.11 -28.22
N ALA A 57 3.47 -4.49 -28.40
CA ALA A 57 4.45 -4.53 -27.30
C ALA A 57 4.81 -3.13 -26.77
N LYS A 58 4.85 -2.11 -27.63
CA LYS A 58 5.02 -0.70 -27.23
C LYS A 58 3.78 -0.17 -26.49
N HIS A 59 2.57 -0.66 -26.80
CA HIS A 59 1.34 -0.28 -26.10
C HIS A 59 1.23 -0.90 -24.70
N ILE A 60 1.84 -2.06 -24.47
CA ILE A 60 1.80 -2.77 -23.18
C ILE A 60 2.78 -2.19 -22.14
N ILE A 61 3.85 -1.50 -22.57
CA ILE A 61 4.78 -0.81 -21.68
C ILE A 61 4.43 0.68 -21.60
N LYS A 62 3.24 1.02 -21.08
CA LYS A 62 3.06 2.35 -20.49
C LYS A 62 4.05 2.50 -19.35
N LYS A 63 5.16 3.20 -19.61
CA LYS A 63 6.17 3.58 -18.62
C LYS A 63 5.44 4.34 -17.51
N HIS A 64 5.13 3.66 -16.41
CA HIS A 64 4.33 4.25 -15.34
C HIS A 64 5.16 5.37 -14.72
N HIS A 65 4.80 6.62 -15.02
CA HIS A 65 5.50 7.78 -14.51
C HIS A 65 5.08 8.00 -13.06
N PHE A 66 6.05 7.98 -12.14
CA PHE A 66 5.80 8.31 -10.75
C PHE A 66 5.22 9.73 -10.69
N THR A 67 4.04 9.86 -10.09
CA THR A 67 3.40 11.16 -9.88
C THR A 67 3.53 11.50 -8.41
N PRO A 68 4.28 12.55 -8.05
CA PRO A 68 4.45 12.92 -6.65
C PRO A 68 3.11 13.35 -6.03
N SER A 69 3.03 13.17 -4.72
CA SER A 69 1.87 13.55 -3.91
C SER A 69 2.32 14.42 -2.74
N ARG A 70 1.41 14.70 -1.82
CA ARG A 70 1.68 15.61 -0.70
C ARG A 70 2.64 14.99 0.31
N LEU A 71 2.50 13.71 0.63
CA LEU A 71 3.43 13.02 1.52
C LEU A 71 4.55 12.32 0.75
N LEU A 72 4.23 11.63 -0.35
CA LEU A 72 5.23 10.97 -1.17
C LEU A 72 5.75 11.91 -2.26
N SER A 73 6.74 12.71 -1.88
CA SER A 73 7.52 13.59 -2.76
C SER A 73 8.83 12.92 -3.20
N TYR A 74 9.56 13.51 -4.16
CA TYR A 74 10.89 13.02 -4.53
C TYR A 74 11.87 13.04 -3.34
N GLN A 75 11.76 14.04 -2.46
CA GLN A 75 12.55 14.15 -1.23
C GLN A 75 12.22 12.99 -0.28
N THR A 76 10.94 12.70 -0.09
CA THR A 76 10.48 11.58 0.73
C THR A 76 10.98 10.26 0.15
N LEU A 77 10.95 10.08 -1.18
CA LEU A 77 11.50 8.89 -1.83
C LEU A 77 13.00 8.75 -1.59
N SER A 78 13.77 9.82 -1.73
CA SER A 78 15.21 9.81 -1.41
C SER A 78 15.46 9.43 0.05
N GLN A 79 14.62 9.91 0.97
CA GLN A 79 14.70 9.53 2.38
C GLN A 79 14.38 8.05 2.59
N LEU A 80 13.31 7.54 1.98
CA LEU A 80 12.93 6.12 2.03
C LEU A 80 14.03 5.21 1.48
N ALA A 81 14.74 5.64 0.43
CA ALA A 81 15.84 4.89 -0.16
C ALA A 81 17.03 4.69 0.78
N THR A 82 17.11 5.41 1.91
CA THR A 82 18.18 5.23 2.90
C THR A 82 18.01 3.96 3.74
N PHE A 83 16.81 3.39 3.81
CA PHE A 83 16.53 2.22 4.65
C PHE A 83 15.61 1.16 4.02
N LEU A 84 14.87 1.49 2.97
CA LEU A 84 14.12 0.52 2.18
C LEU A 84 14.95 0.05 0.98
N PRO A 85 14.75 -1.21 0.52
CA PRO A 85 15.42 -1.70 -0.67
C PRO A 85 15.13 -0.83 -1.90
N PRO A 86 16.10 -0.62 -2.81
CA PRO A 86 15.89 0.14 -4.03
C PRO A 86 14.74 -0.41 -4.89
N GLU A 87 14.52 -1.73 -4.87
CA GLU A 87 13.42 -2.35 -5.60
C GLU A 87 12.06 -2.03 -4.99
N VAL A 88 11.97 -1.52 -3.76
CA VAL A 88 10.71 -1.09 -3.14
C VAL A 88 10.46 0.39 -3.43
N VAL A 89 11.51 1.22 -3.42
CA VAL A 89 11.40 2.67 -3.55
C VAL A 89 11.37 3.14 -5.01
N PHE A 90 12.19 2.52 -5.86
CA PHE A 90 12.31 2.87 -7.27
C PHE A 90 11.60 1.89 -8.21
N SER A 91 11.01 0.81 -7.68
CA SER A 91 9.97 0.10 -8.45
C SER A 91 8.79 1.02 -8.67
N ARG A 92 7.92 0.64 -9.62
CA ARG A 92 6.75 1.42 -10.04
C ARG A 92 5.75 1.55 -8.90
N LEU A 93 6.00 2.45 -7.95
CA LEU A 93 5.11 2.79 -6.86
C LEU A 93 3.77 3.20 -7.43
N ARG A 94 2.71 2.52 -6.97
CA ARG A 94 1.35 2.78 -7.40
C ARG A 94 0.59 3.49 -6.29
N LYS A 95 -0.03 4.61 -6.63
CA LYS A 95 -0.94 5.31 -5.73
C LYS A 95 -2.19 4.44 -5.53
N LEU A 96 -2.39 3.89 -4.33
CA LEU A 96 -3.56 3.06 -4.03
C LEU A 96 -4.65 3.90 -3.38
N TYR A 97 -4.29 4.70 -2.38
CA TYR A 97 -5.24 5.50 -1.63
C TYR A 97 -4.60 6.81 -1.19
N VAL A 98 -5.32 7.91 -1.38
CA VAL A 98 -4.99 9.23 -0.83
C VAL A 98 -6.26 9.76 -0.20
N ALA A 99 -6.23 10.02 1.11
CA ALA A 99 -7.40 10.43 1.87
C ALA A 99 -7.96 11.77 1.39
N ALA A 100 -7.10 12.71 0.98
CA ALA A 100 -7.53 13.99 0.40
C ALA A 100 -8.35 13.84 -0.90
N GLU A 101 -8.09 12.79 -1.70
CA GLU A 101 -8.81 12.53 -2.95
C GLU A 101 -10.03 11.60 -2.74
N SER A 102 -9.95 10.70 -1.76
CA SER A 102 -10.89 9.58 -1.60
C SER A 102 -11.83 9.74 -0.41
N GLY A 103 -11.60 10.75 0.42
CA GLY A 103 -12.24 10.96 1.71
C GLY A 103 -11.56 10.17 2.83
N PHE A 104 -11.56 10.73 4.04
CA PHE A 104 -11.04 10.11 5.26
C PHE A 104 -12.03 9.05 5.76
N SER A 105 -11.96 7.85 5.20
CA SER A 105 -12.85 6.75 5.56
C SER A 105 -12.18 5.39 5.42
N MET A 106 -12.29 4.57 6.47
CA MET A 106 -11.88 3.16 6.46
C MET A 106 -12.48 2.41 5.27
N ARG A 107 -13.77 2.62 4.97
CA ARG A 107 -14.44 1.95 3.85
C ARG A 107 -13.84 2.33 2.50
N SER A 108 -13.46 3.60 2.31
CA SER A 108 -12.81 4.01 1.08
C SER A 108 -11.41 3.40 0.96
N MET A 109 -10.64 3.38 2.05
CA MET A 109 -9.32 2.75 2.08
C MET A 109 -9.41 1.25 1.77
N GLU A 110 -10.34 0.54 2.41
CA GLU A 110 -10.59 -0.89 2.18
C GLU A 110 -10.82 -1.18 0.69
N SER A 111 -11.76 -0.49 0.07
CA SER A 111 -12.16 -0.73 -1.32
C SER A 111 -11.03 -0.56 -2.35
N LYS A 112 -10.04 0.28 -2.04
CA LYS A 112 -8.91 0.58 -2.95
C LYS A 112 -7.66 -0.23 -2.63
N VAL A 113 -7.38 -0.48 -1.35
CA VAL A 113 -6.10 -1.07 -0.92
C VAL A 113 -6.17 -2.59 -0.89
N PHE A 114 -7.32 -3.19 -0.58
CA PHE A 114 -7.40 -4.64 -0.30
C PHE A 114 -7.25 -5.53 -1.53
N LYS A 115 -7.44 -4.97 -2.73
CA LYS A 115 -7.19 -5.68 -4.00
C LYS A 115 -5.71 -5.75 -4.37
N TRP A 116 -4.85 -5.11 -3.57
CA TRP A 116 -3.41 -5.07 -3.79
C TRP A 116 -2.72 -6.20 -3.02
N ASN A 117 -2.06 -7.10 -3.77
CA ASN A 117 -1.46 -8.32 -3.23
C ASN A 117 0.07 -8.24 -3.05
N ALA A 118 0.67 -7.05 -3.24
CA ALA A 118 2.09 -6.82 -3.06
C ALA A 118 2.35 -5.95 -1.81
N PRO A 119 3.62 -5.73 -1.41
CA PRO A 119 3.94 -4.84 -0.30
C PRO A 119 3.34 -3.44 -0.46
N THR A 120 3.11 -2.77 0.67
CA THR A 120 2.56 -1.41 0.71
C THR A 120 3.32 -0.54 1.69
N ILE A 121 3.34 0.76 1.40
CA ILE A 121 3.80 1.82 2.30
C ILE A 121 2.59 2.66 2.67
N VAL A 122 2.32 2.77 3.96
CA VAL A 122 1.36 3.72 4.52
C VAL A 122 2.15 4.93 4.99
N LEU A 123 1.69 6.13 4.65
CA LEU A 123 2.23 7.38 5.19
C LEU A 123 1.10 8.13 5.89
N VAL A 124 1.34 8.54 7.12
CA VAL A 124 0.42 9.34 7.92
C VAL A 124 1.16 10.56 8.45
N SER A 125 0.63 11.74 8.18
CA SER A 125 1.20 13.00 8.62
C SER A 125 0.15 13.84 9.31
N GLY A 126 0.59 14.65 10.25
CA GLY A 126 -0.29 15.54 10.97
C GLY A 126 0.42 16.46 11.94
N ILE A 127 -0.37 17.17 12.72
CA ILE A 127 0.09 18.19 13.67
C ILE A 127 -0.11 17.65 15.09
N ARG A 128 0.93 17.72 15.94
CA ARG A 128 0.84 17.35 17.36
C ARG A 128 -0.38 18.01 18.01
N VAL A 129 -1.13 17.23 18.79
CA VAL A 129 -2.27 17.79 19.52
C VAL A 129 -1.74 18.57 20.71
N GLY A 130 -1.70 19.90 20.57
CA GLY A 130 -1.33 20.80 21.65
C GLY A 130 -2.40 20.92 22.74
N LYS A 131 -2.15 21.82 23.71
CA LYS A 131 -3.03 22.03 24.88
C LYS A 131 -4.39 22.68 24.56
N LYS A 132 -4.66 23.05 23.31
CA LYS A 132 -5.91 23.70 22.91
C LYS A 132 -7.09 22.71 23.00
N PRO A 133 -8.24 23.13 23.55
CA PRO A 133 -9.39 22.24 23.71
C PRO A 133 -9.95 21.83 22.33
N ASN A 134 -10.12 20.53 22.11
CA ASN A 134 -10.73 19.99 20.91
C ASN A 134 -11.72 18.89 21.31
N LYS A 135 -13.03 19.18 21.21
CA LYS A 135 -14.11 18.27 21.62
C LYS A 135 -14.05 16.89 20.96
N ARG A 136 -13.58 16.80 19.70
CA ARG A 136 -13.44 15.51 19.01
C ARG A 136 -12.29 14.72 19.58
N TYR A 137 -11.18 15.39 19.82
CA TYR A 137 -10.01 14.79 20.45
C TYR A 137 -10.30 14.38 21.89
N ASP A 138 -11.04 15.17 22.67
CA ASP A 138 -11.39 14.83 24.06
C ASP A 138 -12.18 13.52 24.12
N ARG A 139 -13.14 13.33 23.22
CA ARG A 139 -13.87 12.05 23.09
C ARG A 139 -12.95 10.89 22.75
N PHE A 140 -12.02 11.09 21.81
CA PHE A 140 -11.04 10.08 21.47
C PHE A 140 -10.12 9.75 22.65
N LYS A 141 -9.65 10.77 23.36
CA LYS A 141 -8.80 10.68 24.55
C LYS A 141 -9.47 9.89 25.67
N ASP A 142 -10.79 10.01 25.84
CA ASP A 142 -11.54 9.23 26.83
C ASP A 142 -11.65 7.75 26.47
N THR A 143 -11.61 7.42 25.17
CA THR A 143 -11.66 6.02 24.69
C THR A 143 -10.30 5.34 24.64
N PHE A 144 -9.22 6.10 24.42
CA PHE A 144 -7.88 5.57 24.28
C PHE A 144 -7.17 5.52 25.65
N PRO A 145 -6.50 4.42 26.02
CA PRO A 145 -5.81 4.29 27.31
C PRO A 145 -4.88 5.46 27.60
N ARG A 146 -4.83 5.88 28.86
CA ARG A 146 -3.88 6.92 29.30
C ARG A 146 -2.45 6.40 29.21
N PHE A 147 -1.53 7.30 28.95
CA PHE A 147 -0.11 7.03 29.01
C PHE A 147 0.33 7.04 30.47
N HIS A 148 0.88 5.91 30.92
CA HIS A 148 1.40 5.72 32.27
C HIS A 148 2.85 5.28 32.14
N PRO A 149 3.79 6.24 32.09
CA PRO A 149 5.19 5.88 32.02
C PRO A 149 5.68 5.26 33.33
N SER A 150 6.65 4.36 33.21
CA SER A 150 7.36 3.75 34.32
C SER A 150 8.50 4.64 34.85
N SER A 151 9.09 5.47 33.98
CA SER A 151 10.18 6.38 34.33
C SER A 151 9.70 7.81 34.58
N THR A 152 10.34 8.50 35.55
CA THR A 152 10.14 9.93 35.81
C THR A 152 10.67 10.83 34.67
N GLU A 153 11.52 10.31 33.80
CA GLU A 153 12.06 11.02 32.62
C GLU A 153 11.15 10.91 31.38
N ALA A 154 10.08 10.13 31.49
CA ALA A 154 9.16 9.94 30.38
C ALA A 154 8.30 11.17 30.13
N THR A 155 8.10 11.47 28.85
CA THR A 155 7.43 12.69 28.39
C THR A 155 6.23 12.35 27.52
N ASN A 156 5.24 13.25 27.45
CA ASN A 156 4.14 13.12 26.49
C ASN A 156 4.55 13.51 25.06
N SER A 157 5.85 13.70 24.80
CA SER A 157 6.38 14.05 23.48
C SER A 157 7.88 13.83 23.48
N PHE A 158 8.38 13.01 22.55
CA PHE A 158 9.81 12.86 22.36
C PHE A 158 10.41 14.18 21.85
N ASP A 159 11.32 14.76 22.64
CA ASP A 159 12.18 15.90 22.34
C ASP A 159 11.51 17.10 21.66
N ASN A 160 10.49 17.74 22.25
CA ASN A 160 10.09 19.12 21.89
C ASN A 160 9.21 19.75 22.99
N GLU A 161 9.81 20.29 24.04
CA GLU A 161 9.09 20.98 25.14
C GLU A 161 8.32 22.24 24.69
N ASN A 162 8.40 22.66 23.43
CA ASN A 162 7.86 23.93 22.94
C ASN A 162 7.09 23.89 21.60
N ASP A 163 6.73 22.72 21.08
CA ASP A 163 6.14 22.63 19.73
C ASP A 163 4.80 21.87 19.70
N ASP A 164 3.81 22.43 20.41
CA ASP A 164 2.37 22.06 20.39
C ASP A 164 1.72 22.17 18.99
N SER A 165 2.52 22.33 17.93
CA SER A 165 2.15 22.47 16.53
C SER A 165 3.14 21.79 15.57
N SER A 166 4.06 20.98 16.07
CA SER A 166 5.06 20.36 15.21
C SER A 166 4.41 19.39 14.24
N LYS A 167 4.80 19.44 12.98
CA LYS A 167 4.41 18.42 12.00
C LYS A 167 5.17 17.13 12.29
N ILE A 168 4.45 16.02 12.38
CA ILE A 168 5.04 14.68 12.46
C ILE A 168 4.55 13.87 11.26
N THR A 169 5.46 13.06 10.72
CA THR A 169 5.15 12.11 9.66
C THR A 169 5.69 10.75 10.06
N PHE A 170 4.77 9.80 10.20
CA PHE A 170 5.07 8.38 10.35
C PHE A 170 4.76 7.65 9.05
N GLY A 171 5.44 6.54 8.83
CA GLY A 171 5.09 5.59 7.81
C GLY A 171 5.25 4.17 8.28
N ILE A 172 4.62 3.26 7.54
CA ILE A 172 4.59 1.84 7.85
C ILE A 172 4.84 1.09 6.55
N TYR A 173 5.83 0.24 6.56
CA TYR A 173 6.05 -0.73 5.49
C TYR A 173 5.41 -2.05 5.87
N ILE A 174 4.51 -2.54 5.01
CA ILE A 174 3.76 -3.77 5.22
C ILE A 174 4.02 -4.69 4.04
N LYS A 175 4.65 -5.84 4.30
CA LYS A 175 4.97 -6.81 3.25
C LYS A 175 3.79 -7.69 2.84
N GLN A 176 2.80 -7.86 3.71
CA GLN A 176 1.65 -8.73 3.47
C GLN A 176 0.46 -7.94 2.91
N ALA A 177 -0.34 -8.60 2.06
CA ALA A 177 -1.61 -8.06 1.58
C ALA A 177 -2.58 -7.73 2.73
N TRP A 178 -3.41 -6.72 2.52
CA TRP A 178 -4.35 -6.21 3.50
C TRP A 178 -5.52 -7.16 3.74
N LYS A 179 -5.96 -7.26 5.01
CA LYS A 179 -7.07 -8.12 5.42
C LYS A 179 -7.86 -7.45 6.54
N ILE A 180 -9.16 -7.77 6.62
CA ILE A 180 -10.00 -7.33 7.73
C ILE A 180 -9.68 -8.23 8.92
N THR A 181 -9.40 -7.62 10.05
CA THR A 181 -8.96 -8.32 11.26
C THR A 181 -9.83 -7.94 12.44
N ASN A 182 -10.97 -8.63 12.55
CA ASN A 182 -11.89 -8.50 13.68
C ASN A 182 -11.52 -9.46 14.85
N GLY A 183 -10.37 -10.15 14.77
CA GLY A 183 -9.94 -11.08 15.80
C GLY A 183 -8.44 -11.39 15.79
N GLN A 184 -7.85 -11.65 14.63
CA GLN A 184 -6.42 -11.97 14.49
C GLN A 184 -5.70 -10.92 13.66
N ASN A 185 -4.55 -10.44 14.13
CA ASN A 185 -3.68 -9.52 13.39
C ASN A 185 -3.16 -10.15 12.09
N PHE A 186 -2.74 -9.30 11.17
CA PHE A 186 -1.96 -9.67 9.98
C PHE A 186 -0.61 -8.95 9.99
N GLY A 187 0.26 -9.29 9.05
CA GLY A 187 1.62 -8.76 8.95
C GLY A 187 2.68 -9.76 9.40
N ASN A 188 3.94 -9.37 9.24
CA ASN A 188 5.10 -10.18 9.59
C ASN A 188 6.25 -9.30 10.12
N ASP A 189 7.30 -9.96 10.59
CA ASP A 189 8.56 -9.39 11.09
C ASP A 189 9.30 -8.52 10.06
N LYS A 190 8.98 -8.68 8.77
CA LYS A 190 9.57 -7.88 7.68
C LYS A 190 8.92 -6.52 7.53
N GLY A 191 7.83 -6.25 8.27
CA GLY A 191 7.26 -4.91 8.38
C GLY A 191 8.09 -4.01 9.29
N MET A 192 7.91 -2.71 9.14
CA MET A 192 8.51 -1.73 10.04
C MET A 192 7.63 -0.49 10.15
N ILE A 193 7.62 0.13 11.32
CA ILE A 193 7.16 1.50 11.50
C ILE A 193 8.39 2.38 11.36
N PHE A 194 8.27 3.53 10.72
CA PHE A 194 9.34 4.51 10.62
C PHE A 194 8.80 5.91 10.81
N GLN A 195 9.61 6.77 11.40
CA GLN A 195 9.35 8.19 11.50
C GLN A 195 10.21 8.91 10.46
N LEU A 196 9.62 9.86 9.72
CA LEU A 196 10.31 10.64 8.70
C LEU A 196 10.57 12.09 9.14
N GLU A 197 9.62 12.68 9.88
CA GLU A 197 9.65 14.10 10.27
C GLU A 197 9.63 14.24 11.80
N ALA A 198 10.19 15.35 12.29
CA ALA A 198 10.83 15.57 13.59
C ALA A 198 12.20 14.88 13.73
N ARG A 199 12.30 13.57 13.48
CA ARG A 199 13.56 12.83 13.38
C ARG A 199 13.35 11.52 12.61
N GLN A 200 14.37 11.06 11.88
CA GLN A 200 14.32 9.74 11.26
C GLN A 200 14.60 8.65 12.30
N ASN A 201 13.64 7.74 12.52
CA ASN A 201 13.78 6.60 13.42
C ASN A 201 13.06 5.38 12.84
N LEU A 202 13.64 4.18 13.00
CA LEU A 202 13.15 2.94 12.38
C LEU A 202 12.85 1.89 13.45
N PHE A 203 11.59 1.44 13.51
CA PHE A 203 11.08 0.43 14.44
C PHE A 203 10.78 -0.85 13.65
N LYS A 204 11.73 -1.79 13.61
CA LYS A 204 11.63 -3.03 12.82
C LYS A 204 10.73 -4.06 13.50
N GLY A 205 10.08 -4.92 12.72
CA GLY A 205 9.31 -6.03 13.27
C GLY A 205 10.20 -6.99 14.05
N SER A 206 9.81 -7.30 15.30
CA SER A 206 10.57 -8.20 16.18
C SER A 206 10.11 -9.65 16.01
N LYS A 207 11.07 -10.57 15.88
CA LYS A 207 10.83 -12.02 15.91
C LYS A 207 10.71 -12.59 17.32
N SER A 208 11.07 -11.80 18.34
CA SER A 208 11.28 -12.29 19.70
C SER A 208 10.00 -12.44 20.52
N VAL A 209 8.84 -12.08 19.95
CA VAL A 209 7.55 -12.13 20.63
C VAL A 209 6.75 -13.36 20.22
N ASN A 210 6.26 -14.11 21.20
CA ASN A 210 5.47 -15.33 20.99
C ASN A 210 4.16 -15.08 20.24
N VAL A 211 3.49 -13.94 20.51
CA VAL A 211 2.24 -13.54 19.83
C VAL A 211 2.43 -12.14 19.26
N PRO A 212 2.97 -12.01 18.03
CA PRO A 212 3.22 -10.70 17.46
C PRO A 212 1.92 -10.10 16.89
N HIS A 213 1.66 -8.85 17.26
CA HIS A 213 0.53 -8.05 16.84
C HIS A 213 0.99 -6.99 15.81
N TYR A 214 1.40 -7.42 14.62
CA TYR A 214 2.00 -6.51 13.64
C TYR A 214 1.02 -5.45 13.12
N CYS A 215 -0.10 -5.85 12.52
CA CYS A 215 -1.06 -4.95 11.90
C CYS A 215 -2.49 -5.41 12.19
N TYR A 216 -3.44 -4.50 12.30
CA TYR A 216 -4.86 -4.80 12.24
C TYR A 216 -5.62 -3.72 11.47
N PHE A 217 -6.63 -4.12 10.72
CA PHE A 217 -7.63 -3.26 10.11
C PHE A 217 -9.01 -3.72 10.58
N SER A 218 -9.62 -2.99 11.50
CA SER A 218 -10.90 -3.36 12.11
C SER A 218 -12.03 -2.47 11.62
N THR A 219 -12.98 -3.07 10.89
CA THR A 219 -14.20 -2.40 10.43
C THR A 219 -15.30 -2.41 11.47
N ALA A 220 -15.27 -3.36 12.41
CA ALA A 220 -16.20 -3.44 13.53
C ALA A 220 -16.01 -2.28 14.53
N GLY A 221 -14.81 -1.70 14.57
CA GLY A 221 -14.47 -0.57 15.43
C GLY A 221 -12.99 -0.60 15.80
N GLY A 222 -12.42 0.57 16.10
CA GLY A 222 -11.03 0.67 16.53
C GLY A 222 -10.09 1.27 15.48
N GLY A 223 -10.44 1.20 14.19
CA GLY A 223 -9.64 1.79 13.12
C GLY A 223 -8.52 0.86 12.66
N LEU A 224 -7.33 1.42 12.51
CA LEU A 224 -6.13 0.74 12.02
C LEU A 224 -5.06 0.84 13.09
N GLY A 225 -4.32 -0.24 13.33
CA GLY A 225 -3.20 -0.16 14.25
C GLY A 225 -2.08 -1.11 13.91
N PHE A 226 -0.91 -0.73 14.40
CA PHE A 226 0.36 -1.38 14.20
C PHE A 226 0.99 -1.62 15.56
N GLY A 227 1.43 -2.84 15.84
CA GLY A 227 2.09 -3.18 17.10
C GLY A 227 1.14 -3.40 18.26
N SER A 228 -0.16 -3.61 17.99
CA SER A 228 -1.21 -3.75 18.99
C SER A 228 -2.30 -4.71 18.55
N ALA A 229 -2.98 -5.32 19.52
CA ALA A 229 -4.12 -6.19 19.24
C ALA A 229 -5.34 -5.36 18.76
N PRO A 230 -6.23 -5.94 17.92
CA PRO A 230 -7.47 -5.28 17.54
C PRO A 230 -8.28 -4.88 18.78
N PRO A 231 -8.86 -3.66 18.80
CA PRO A 231 -9.65 -3.20 19.94
C PRO A 231 -10.84 -4.11 20.21
N ARG A 232 -11.08 -4.41 21.49
CA ARG A 232 -12.22 -5.22 21.90
C ARG A 232 -13.45 -4.32 22.03
N ILE A 233 -14.58 -4.80 21.55
CA ILE A 233 -15.86 -4.09 21.67
C ILE A 233 -16.63 -4.74 22.82
N ASN A 234 -16.89 -3.96 23.86
CA ASN A 234 -17.68 -4.41 25.00
C ASN A 234 -19.17 -4.49 24.64
N ALA A 235 -19.97 -5.18 25.46
CA ALA A 235 -21.40 -5.33 25.24
C ALA A 235 -22.17 -3.99 25.20
N ASN A 236 -21.63 -2.94 25.84
CA ASN A 236 -22.15 -1.58 25.81
C ASN A 236 -21.74 -0.77 24.55
N GLY A 237 -21.03 -1.40 23.59
CA GLY A 237 -20.50 -0.75 22.40
C GLY A 237 -19.24 0.10 22.62
N SER A 238 -18.71 0.17 23.85
CA SER A 238 -17.47 0.90 24.13
C SER A 238 -16.27 0.13 23.59
N LYS A 239 -15.31 0.85 23.00
CA LYS A 239 -14.09 0.29 22.42
C LYS A 239 -12.99 0.30 23.48
N VAL A 240 -12.35 -0.83 23.68
CA VAL A 240 -11.20 -0.98 24.57
C VAL A 240 -9.97 -1.20 23.71
N TYR A 241 -9.13 -0.16 23.62
CA TYR A 241 -7.84 -0.24 22.96
C TYR A 241 -6.80 -0.87 23.90
N SER A 242 -5.89 -1.64 23.34
CA SER A 242 -4.74 -2.21 24.07
C SER A 242 -3.48 -1.96 23.24
N PRO A 243 -2.96 -0.72 23.27
CA PRO A 243 -1.74 -0.37 22.54
C PRO A 243 -0.56 -1.19 23.07
N GLY A 244 0.31 -1.62 22.17
CA GLY A 244 1.53 -2.33 22.54
C GLY A 244 2.65 -1.39 22.95
N ILE A 245 3.82 -1.98 23.23
CA ILE A 245 5.02 -1.26 23.71
C ILE A 245 5.48 -0.24 22.68
N VAL A 246 5.74 -0.67 21.45
CA VAL A 246 5.95 0.19 20.29
C VAL A 246 4.78 0.00 19.35
N SER A 247 3.88 0.98 19.31
CA SER A 247 2.65 0.88 18.53
C SER A 247 2.20 2.20 17.92
N LEU A 248 1.57 2.12 16.77
CA LEU A 248 0.94 3.24 16.08
C LEU A 248 -0.53 2.91 15.87
N THR A 249 -1.44 3.74 16.37
CA THR A 249 -2.88 3.55 16.23
C THR A 249 -3.51 4.74 15.54
N ILE A 250 -4.21 4.48 14.44
CA ILE A 250 -5.05 5.42 13.71
C ILE A 250 -6.50 5.13 14.06
N ASP A 251 -7.21 6.16 14.49
CA ASP A 251 -8.60 6.01 14.90
C ASP A 251 -9.53 5.65 13.72
N GLN A 252 -10.75 5.21 14.03
CA GLN A 252 -11.71 4.80 13.00
C GLN A 252 -12.16 5.96 12.09
N SER A 253 -12.17 7.19 12.61
CA SER A 253 -12.52 8.37 11.81
C SER A 253 -11.37 8.88 10.93
N MET A 254 -10.17 8.31 11.09
CA MET A 254 -8.93 8.77 10.47
C MET A 254 -8.62 10.25 10.77
N GLU A 255 -9.05 10.75 11.93
CA GLU A 255 -8.82 12.11 12.40
C GLU A 255 -7.59 12.18 13.33
N PHE A 256 -7.34 11.12 14.10
CA PHE A 256 -6.29 11.12 15.12
C PHE A 256 -5.39 9.90 15.01
N CYS A 257 -4.12 10.12 15.31
CA CYS A 257 -3.11 9.08 15.39
C CYS A 257 -2.37 9.17 16.73
N VAL A 258 -2.05 8.01 17.28
CA VAL A 258 -1.27 7.88 18.51
C VAL A 258 -0.12 6.94 18.26
N PHE A 259 1.09 7.45 18.36
CA PHE A 259 2.30 6.65 18.46
C PHE A 259 2.67 6.51 19.94
N ARG A 260 2.80 5.27 20.42
CA ARG A 260 3.18 4.96 21.80
C ARG A 260 4.48 4.17 21.81
N HIS A 261 5.39 4.60 22.67
CA HIS A 261 6.67 3.97 22.95
C HIS A 261 6.83 3.79 24.47
N LEU A 262 6.83 2.54 24.93
CA LEU A 262 6.98 2.16 26.34
C LEU A 262 8.30 1.43 26.62
N GLY A 263 9.33 1.64 25.79
CA GLY A 263 10.64 1.03 25.98
C GLY A 263 10.85 -0.27 25.19
N LEU A 264 11.33 -1.30 25.88
CA LEU A 264 11.85 -2.52 25.28
C LEU A 264 10.77 -3.58 25.03
N GLY A 265 10.85 -4.24 23.87
CA GLY A 265 10.02 -5.38 23.52
C GLY A 265 8.77 -5.00 22.71
N GLY A 266 7.86 -5.96 22.56
CA GLY A 266 6.68 -5.81 21.73
C GLY A 266 6.91 -6.24 20.28
N SER A 267 5.90 -6.06 19.44
CA SER A 267 5.92 -6.55 18.04
C SER A 267 6.87 -5.76 17.14
N TYR A 268 7.26 -4.56 17.57
CA TYR A 268 8.28 -3.74 16.93
C TYR A 268 9.39 -3.43 17.91
N GLU A 269 10.61 -3.33 17.40
CA GLU A 269 11.81 -2.95 18.14
C GLU A 269 11.75 -1.46 18.56
N PRO A 270 12.44 -1.07 19.65
CA PRO A 270 12.39 0.28 20.25
C PRO A 270 12.92 1.41 19.36
N GLY A 271 13.52 1.13 18.22
CA GLY A 271 14.01 2.16 17.30
C GLY A 271 15.50 2.05 17.04
N SER A 272 15.92 2.38 15.82
CA SER A 272 17.30 2.29 15.36
C SER A 272 18.25 3.35 15.94
N ILE A 273 17.71 4.38 16.60
CA ILE A 273 18.50 5.49 17.14
C ILE A 273 19.09 5.21 18.52
N HIS A 274 18.59 4.20 19.24
CA HIS A 274 19.01 3.89 20.60
C HIS A 274 20.15 2.87 20.56
N LEU A 275 21.31 3.23 21.11
CA LEU A 275 22.50 2.38 21.10
C LEU A 275 22.54 1.44 22.31
N SER A 276 21.93 1.85 23.43
CA SER A 276 21.90 1.08 24.67
C SER A 276 20.48 0.94 25.21
N HIS A 277 20.25 -0.11 26.01
CA HIS A 277 18.94 -0.38 26.62
C HIS A 277 18.54 0.67 27.66
N SER A 278 19.52 1.34 28.28
CA SER A 278 19.32 2.41 29.27
C SER A 278 18.91 3.75 28.67
N GLU A 279 19.12 3.95 27.37
CA GLU A 279 18.82 5.21 26.64
C GLU A 279 17.45 5.17 25.94
N ILE A 280 16.64 4.14 26.19
CA ILE A 280 15.36 3.99 25.51
C ILE A 280 14.31 4.78 26.30
N PRO A 281 13.82 5.89 25.74
CA PRO A 281 12.82 6.74 26.39
C PRO A 281 11.44 6.09 26.31
N GLU A 282 10.57 6.49 27.22
CA GLU A 282 9.14 6.24 27.11
C GLU A 282 8.44 7.54 26.72
N TYR A 283 7.62 7.49 25.67
CA TYR A 283 6.87 8.65 25.21
C TYR A 283 5.62 8.26 24.41
N GLU A 284 4.73 9.24 24.24
CA GLU A 284 3.55 9.06 23.41
C GLU A 284 3.29 10.31 22.57
N ASP A 285 3.42 10.20 21.25
CA ASP A 285 3.05 11.27 20.34
C ASP A 285 1.59 11.11 19.90
N ARG A 286 0.78 12.14 20.19
CA ARG A 286 -0.60 12.23 19.71
C ARG A 286 -0.71 13.37 18.72
N PHE A 287 -1.26 13.11 17.53
CA PHE A 287 -1.38 14.12 16.48
C PHE A 287 -2.70 14.00 15.72
N ALA A 288 -3.21 15.15 15.28
CA ALA A 288 -4.35 15.23 14.38
C ALA A 288 -3.87 15.02 12.94
N ILE A 289 -4.43 14.02 12.27
CA ILE A 289 -4.05 13.61 10.91
C ILE A 289 -4.46 14.71 9.93
N THR A 290 -3.50 15.19 9.14
CA THR A 290 -3.76 16.10 8.02
C THR A 290 -3.79 15.36 6.69
N ASP A 291 -2.94 14.34 6.56
CA ASP A 291 -2.72 13.63 5.32
C ASP A 291 -2.49 12.14 5.61
N LEU A 292 -3.13 11.28 4.81
CA LEU A 292 -3.00 9.83 4.89
C LEU A 292 -2.95 9.27 3.47
N GLU A 293 -1.88 8.53 3.17
CA GLU A 293 -1.62 7.96 1.85
C GLU A 293 -1.20 6.50 1.96
N VAL A 294 -1.56 5.69 0.97
CA VAL A 294 -1.14 4.31 0.82
C VAL A 294 -0.63 4.09 -0.59
N TRP A 295 0.58 3.57 -0.65
CA TRP A 295 1.33 3.33 -1.88
C TRP A 295 1.63 1.83 -1.99
N GLY A 296 1.35 1.26 -3.15
CA GLY A 296 1.69 -0.12 -3.47
C GLY A 296 3.09 -0.20 -4.03
N CYS A 297 3.92 -1.04 -3.42
CA CYS A 297 5.25 -1.40 -3.91
C CYS A 297 5.11 -2.77 -4.57
N GLY A 298 5.20 -2.84 -5.89
CA GLY A 298 5.11 -4.09 -6.62
C GLY A 298 6.32 -4.26 -7.52
N THR A 299 7.02 -5.38 -7.38
CA THR A 299 8.00 -5.78 -8.40
C THR A 299 7.26 -6.23 -9.66
N ASP A 300 7.91 -6.15 -10.83
CA ASP A 300 7.25 -6.48 -12.10
C ASP A 300 6.64 -7.89 -12.13
N LYS A 301 7.19 -8.83 -11.35
CA LYS A 301 6.66 -10.20 -11.19
C LYS A 301 5.33 -10.22 -10.43
N GLU A 302 5.29 -9.63 -9.25
CA GLU A 302 4.06 -9.55 -8.43
C GLU A 302 2.97 -8.77 -9.17
N LEU A 303 3.38 -7.75 -9.93
CA LEU A 303 2.49 -6.92 -10.72
C LEU A 303 1.92 -7.65 -11.95
N ALA A 304 2.72 -8.49 -12.61
CA ALA A 304 2.26 -9.34 -13.70
C ALA A 304 1.30 -10.44 -13.22
N GLU A 305 1.59 -11.07 -12.08
CA GLU A 305 0.70 -12.05 -11.45
C GLU A 305 -0.63 -11.39 -11.04
N GLN A 306 -0.58 -10.18 -10.51
CA GLN A 306 -1.76 -9.41 -10.17
C GLN A 306 -2.57 -9.00 -11.40
N ALA A 307 -1.91 -8.55 -12.48
CA ALA A 307 -2.60 -8.23 -13.74
C ALA A 307 -3.32 -9.45 -14.30
N LYS A 308 -2.67 -10.63 -14.29
CA LYS A 308 -3.28 -11.89 -14.71
C LYS A 308 -4.49 -12.27 -13.86
N ASN A 309 -4.42 -12.07 -12.55
CA ASN A 309 -5.56 -12.31 -11.65
C ASN A 309 -6.71 -11.33 -11.90
N TRP A 310 -6.42 -10.05 -12.11
CA TRP A 310 -7.44 -9.05 -12.45
C TRP A 310 -8.09 -9.32 -13.81
N GLU A 311 -7.31 -9.75 -14.81
CA GLU A 311 -7.85 -10.16 -16.11
C GLU A 311 -8.75 -11.39 -15.99
N TRP A 312 -8.37 -12.33 -15.14
CA TRP A 312 -9.20 -13.50 -14.84
C TRP A 312 -10.50 -13.10 -14.14
N GLU A 313 -10.43 -12.28 -13.08
CA GLU A 313 -11.62 -11.77 -12.38
C GLU A 313 -12.52 -10.95 -13.31
N HIS A 314 -11.95 -10.10 -14.17
CA HIS A 314 -12.72 -9.29 -15.11
C HIS A 314 -13.40 -10.15 -16.17
N ARG A 315 -12.70 -11.17 -16.69
CA ARG A 315 -13.28 -12.14 -17.64
C ARG A 315 -14.39 -12.95 -16.99
N GLU A 316 -14.22 -13.37 -15.75
CA GLU A 316 -15.24 -14.10 -14.99
C GLU A 316 -16.43 -13.20 -14.64
N ALA A 317 -16.19 -11.95 -14.22
CA ALA A 317 -17.23 -10.96 -13.95
C ALA A 317 -18.05 -10.62 -15.20
N GLN A 318 -17.39 -10.45 -16.36
CA GLN A 318 -18.07 -10.27 -17.64
C GLN A 318 -18.87 -11.51 -18.04
N ALA A 319 -18.38 -12.72 -17.77
CA ALA A 319 -19.15 -13.94 -18.00
C ALA A 319 -20.40 -14.00 -17.10
N ARG A 320 -20.28 -13.62 -15.82
CA ARG A 320 -21.43 -13.52 -14.91
C ARG A 320 -22.43 -12.44 -15.33
N GLN A 321 -21.96 -11.28 -15.82
CA GLN A 321 -22.83 -10.25 -16.38
C GLN A 321 -23.56 -10.74 -17.63
N LYS A 322 -22.87 -11.41 -18.55
CA LYS A 322 -23.49 -11.99 -19.75
C LYS A 322 -24.57 -13.01 -19.41
N LEU A 323 -24.33 -13.87 -18.41
CA LEU A 323 -25.36 -14.82 -17.93
C LEU A 323 -26.57 -14.09 -17.34
N ASN A 324 -26.35 -13.00 -16.59
CA ASN A 324 -27.44 -12.22 -16.01
C ASN A 324 -28.24 -11.43 -17.07
N MET A 325 -27.60 -11.05 -18.18
CA MET A 325 -28.25 -10.38 -19.32
C MET A 325 -29.01 -11.35 -20.24
N MET A 326 -28.48 -12.57 -20.46
CA MET A 326 -29.17 -13.60 -21.26
C MET A 326 -30.43 -14.13 -20.57
N ASN A 327 -30.48 -14.15 -19.23
CA ASN A 327 -31.57 -14.78 -18.50
C ASN A 327 -32.95 -14.08 -18.60
N TRP A 328 -33.01 -12.80 -18.99
CA TRP A 328 -34.29 -12.09 -19.07
C TRP A 328 -34.99 -12.26 -20.43
N GLU A 329 -34.26 -12.11 -21.53
CA GLU A 329 -34.84 -12.22 -22.88
C GLU A 329 -34.95 -13.67 -23.35
N ASP A 330 -33.94 -14.51 -23.09
CA ASP A 330 -34.02 -15.95 -23.37
C ASP A 330 -35.00 -16.65 -22.43
N GLY A 331 -35.11 -16.17 -21.18
CA GLY A 331 -36.13 -16.60 -20.23
C GLY A 331 -37.54 -16.29 -20.72
N LYS A 332 -37.76 -15.09 -21.29
CA LYS A 332 -39.04 -14.71 -21.91
C LYS A 332 -39.35 -15.56 -23.16
N ALA A 333 -38.37 -15.80 -24.02
CA ALA A 333 -38.53 -16.65 -25.21
C ALA A 333 -38.82 -18.12 -24.85
N LEU A 334 -38.19 -18.65 -23.79
CA LEU A 334 -38.49 -19.98 -23.26
C LEU A 334 -39.88 -20.06 -22.62
N LEU A 335 -40.31 -19.02 -21.89
CA LEU A 335 -41.66 -18.93 -21.33
C LEU A 335 -42.75 -18.77 -22.42
N GLU A 336 -42.42 -18.13 -23.54
CA GLU A 336 -43.28 -18.02 -24.72
C GLU A 336 -43.40 -19.35 -25.47
N MET A 337 -42.28 -20.06 -25.70
CA MET A 337 -42.27 -21.41 -26.30
C MET A 337 -42.89 -22.49 -25.41
N ALA A 338 -42.78 -22.36 -24.08
CA ALA A 338 -43.44 -23.22 -23.10
C ALA A 338 -44.94 -22.87 -22.92
N GLY A 339 -45.44 -21.86 -23.63
CA GLY A 339 -46.86 -21.47 -23.64
C GLY A 339 -47.36 -20.74 -22.39
N LEU A 340 -46.46 -20.31 -21.50
CA LEU A 340 -46.80 -19.64 -20.23
C LEU A 340 -46.93 -18.11 -20.38
N VAL A 341 -46.29 -17.51 -21.39
CA VAL A 341 -46.37 -16.07 -21.67
C VAL A 341 -46.77 -15.89 -23.13
N GLY A 342 -48.08 -15.88 -23.39
CA GLY A 342 -48.61 -15.75 -24.76
C GLY A 342 -50.13 -15.87 -24.93
N ARG A 343 -50.90 -16.25 -23.90
CA ARG A 343 -52.38 -16.27 -23.97
C ARG A 343 -52.99 -15.38 -22.90
N SER A 344 -52.99 -14.08 -23.17
CA SER A 344 -53.90 -13.13 -22.52
C SER A 344 -54.35 -12.14 -23.59
N GLY A 345 -55.22 -12.61 -24.47
CA GLY A 345 -55.75 -11.87 -25.61
C GLY A 345 -56.33 -12.80 -26.65
N ASP A 346 -57.65 -13.00 -26.56
CA ASP A 346 -58.60 -13.55 -27.54
C ASP A 346 -58.99 -15.05 -27.61
N SER A 347 -60.34 -15.20 -27.61
CA SER A 347 -61.23 -16.37 -27.81
C SER A 347 -61.35 -17.40 -26.66
N GLY A 348 -62.50 -17.72 -26.04
CA GLY A 348 -63.92 -17.39 -26.24
C GLY A 348 -64.79 -18.67 -26.23
N GLY A 349 -65.73 -18.85 -25.27
CA GLY A 349 -66.93 -19.71 -25.44
C GLY A 349 -67.24 -20.81 -24.38
N SER A 350 -68.28 -20.56 -23.59
CA SER A 350 -69.35 -21.42 -23.00
C SER A 350 -69.13 -22.89 -22.58
N VAL A 351 -69.34 -23.19 -21.28
CA VAL A 351 -70.55 -23.84 -20.68
C VAL A 351 -70.63 -23.52 -19.20
#